data_AF-A0A971RBP7-F1
#
_entry.id   AF-A0A971RBP7-F1
#
_cell.length_a   1.000
_cell.length_b   1.000
_cell.length_c   1.000
_cell.angle_alpha   90.00
_cell.angle_beta   90.00
_cell.angle_gamma   90.00
#
_symmetry.space_group_name_H-M   'P 1'
#
loop_
_entity.id
_entity.type
_entity.pdbx_description
1 polymer ?
#
loop_
_entity_poly.entity_id
_entity_poly.type
_entity_poly.pdbx_seq_one_letter_code
_entity_poly.pdbx_strand_id
1 'polypeptide(L)'
;MKRRGIFLLTIILISVQVYGQSRTHTHDTIPQKDTLTYFEELLVIDTLDTDDKFTKIILYDDYTWAYFDLGRPVIDTAEFFDSWEGTGVHSFRDVKLSDLPEEVDLLLVDSLNGFCVPYQQKVGSGFKFRRTREHKGVDLSLKTGDTIRAAFDGMVRLSEGTRRTGGYGNLVVIRHPNGLETYYAHLSKRIVDSGEIVKAGEVIGLGGNTGRSNGPHLHFETRYKGHPFDPQRIIDFEKGVLRDSLFTLKKHYFSIYSHYGQTDEESLAASQRIIHTIKSGDTLGALAIRYGTTVRRICQLNGISANKILRIGQRLIVR
;
A
#
# COMPACT_ATOMS: atom_id res chain seq x y z
N MET A 1 -30.75 21.70 -4.58
CA MET A 1 -30.07 22.10 -5.82
C MET A 1 -28.72 22.74 -5.48
N LYS A 2 -27.61 22.01 -5.60
CA LYS A 2 -26.24 22.56 -5.55
C LYS A 2 -25.54 22.13 -6.84
N ARG A 3 -25.22 23.11 -7.69
CA ARG A 3 -24.43 22.91 -8.92
C ARG A 3 -23.03 22.42 -8.53
N ARG A 4 -22.56 21.32 -9.11
CA ARG A 4 -21.16 20.87 -9.04
C ARG A 4 -20.55 21.06 -10.43
N GLY A 5 -19.32 21.55 -10.43
CA GLY A 5 -18.63 22.13 -11.58
C GLY A 5 -18.37 21.16 -12.72
N ILE A 6 -18.37 21.73 -13.92
CA ILE A 6 -17.99 21.12 -15.19
C ILE A 6 -16.47 20.88 -15.14
N PHE A 7 -16.05 19.61 -15.18
CA PHE A 7 -14.67 19.25 -15.48
C PHE A 7 -14.58 19.01 -16.98
N LEU A 8 -13.79 19.83 -17.69
CA LEU A 8 -13.36 19.51 -19.06
C LEU A 8 -12.45 18.28 -18.98
N LEU A 9 -12.93 17.13 -19.42
CA LEU A 9 -12.13 15.93 -19.60
C LEU A 9 -11.73 15.86 -21.08
N THR A 10 -10.48 16.19 -21.40
CA THR A 10 -9.94 16.02 -22.75
C THR A 10 -9.67 14.53 -22.98
N ILE A 11 -10.54 13.86 -23.75
CA ILE A 11 -10.42 12.43 -24.04
C ILE A 11 -9.60 12.26 -25.33
N ILE A 12 -8.40 11.67 -25.22
CA ILE A 12 -7.65 11.17 -26.38
C ILE A 12 -8.19 9.77 -26.68
N LEU A 13 -9.06 9.65 -27.70
CA LEU A 13 -9.54 8.36 -28.20
C LEU A 13 -8.46 7.72 -29.09
N ILE A 14 -7.84 6.65 -28.60
CA ILE A 14 -7.07 5.72 -29.45
C ILE A 14 -8.07 4.70 -30.01
N SER A 15 -8.29 4.71 -31.32
CA SER A 15 -9.19 3.79 -32.00
C SER A 15 -8.56 2.40 -32.14
N VAL A 16 -9.28 1.37 -31.70
CA VAL A 16 -9.03 -0.03 -32.06
C VAL A 16 -10.12 -0.44 -33.04
N GLN A 17 -9.70 -0.71 -34.28
CA GLN A 17 -10.60 -1.00 -35.41
C GLN A 17 -10.99 -2.48 -35.38
N VAL A 18 -12.24 -2.79 -35.06
CA VAL A 18 -12.79 -4.15 -35.17
C VAL A 18 -13.35 -4.34 -36.58
N TYR A 19 -12.73 -5.22 -37.37
CA TYR A 19 -13.20 -5.59 -38.71
C TYR A 19 -14.40 -6.54 -38.63
N GLY A 20 -15.60 -6.03 -38.93
CA GLY A 20 -16.77 -6.85 -39.28
C GLY A 20 -16.84 -7.04 -40.79
N GLN A 21 -16.72 -8.29 -41.26
CA GLN A 21 -16.90 -8.63 -42.68
C GLN A 21 -18.37 -8.57 -43.09
N SER A 22 -18.68 -7.86 -44.17
CA SER A 22 -19.84 -8.16 -45.02
C SER A 22 -19.45 -8.05 -46.50
N ARG A 23 -19.74 -9.11 -47.26
CA ARG A 23 -19.56 -9.17 -48.72
C ARG A 23 -20.85 -8.74 -49.40
N THR A 24 -20.78 -7.80 -50.33
CA THR A 24 -21.51 -7.84 -51.62
C THR A 24 -20.75 -7.05 -52.68
N HIS A 25 -20.70 -7.59 -53.90
CA HIS A 25 -20.10 -7.00 -55.10
C HIS A 25 -21.13 -6.15 -55.84
N THR A 26 -20.74 -4.96 -56.32
CA THR A 26 -20.92 -4.48 -57.72
C THR A 26 -20.18 -3.14 -57.91
N HIS A 27 -19.57 -2.99 -59.09
CA HIS A 27 -18.78 -1.85 -59.56
C HIS A 27 -19.59 -0.54 -59.68
N ASP A 28 -18.98 0.59 -59.30
CA ASP A 28 -18.68 1.71 -60.21
C ASP A 28 -17.90 2.82 -59.47
N THR A 29 -16.86 3.35 -60.12
CA THR A 29 -15.97 4.40 -59.64
C THR A 29 -16.46 5.80 -60.04
N ILE A 30 -16.52 6.74 -59.09
CA ILE A 30 -16.49 8.20 -59.31
C ILE A 30 -15.55 8.84 -58.24
N PRO A 31 -14.67 9.79 -58.59
CA PRO A 31 -13.58 10.23 -57.70
C PRO A 31 -13.97 11.36 -56.74
N GLN A 32 -13.30 11.32 -55.58
CA GLN A 32 -13.01 12.39 -54.61
C GLN A 32 -14.09 13.44 -54.28
N LYS A 33 -14.52 13.41 -53.02
CA LYS A 33 -14.65 14.62 -52.21
C LYS A 33 -14.03 14.38 -50.84
N ASP A 34 -13.04 15.18 -50.51
CA ASP A 34 -12.41 15.24 -49.20
C ASP A 34 -13.49 15.30 -48.12
N THR A 35 -13.70 14.18 -47.44
CA THR A 35 -14.56 14.13 -46.27
C THR A 35 -13.66 14.51 -45.10
N LEU A 36 -13.57 15.81 -44.82
CA LEU A 36 -13.14 16.29 -43.52
C LEU A 36 -14.13 15.70 -42.52
N THR A 37 -13.76 14.58 -41.89
CA THR A 37 -14.48 13.99 -40.77
C THR A 37 -14.43 15.00 -39.62
N TYR A 38 -15.46 15.84 -39.55
CA TYR A 38 -15.81 16.58 -38.37
C TYR A 38 -16.18 15.52 -37.32
N PHE A 39 -15.24 15.18 -36.45
CA PHE A 39 -15.59 14.47 -35.22
C PHE A 39 -16.33 15.51 -34.38
N GLU A 40 -17.67 15.44 -34.38
CA GLU A 40 -18.45 16.12 -33.35
C GLU A 40 -17.99 15.54 -32.01
N GLU A 41 -17.27 16.34 -31.23
CA GLU A 41 -16.97 16.00 -29.84
C GLU A 41 -18.30 15.97 -29.08
N LEU A 42 -18.87 14.78 -28.92
CA LEU A 42 -20.08 14.57 -28.13
C LEU A 42 -19.89 15.17 -26.73
N LEU A 43 -20.79 16.07 -26.33
CA LEU A 43 -20.66 16.77 -25.06
C LEU A 43 -21.25 15.91 -23.95
N VAL A 44 -20.44 15.61 -22.94
CA VAL A 44 -20.89 14.88 -21.76
C VAL A 44 -21.86 15.75 -20.95
N ILE A 45 -23.12 15.32 -20.85
CA ILE A 45 -24.17 15.99 -20.07
C ILE A 45 -24.14 15.56 -18.61
N ASP A 46 -24.09 14.25 -18.36
CA ASP A 46 -24.18 13.70 -17.00
C ASP A 46 -23.57 12.30 -16.91
N THR A 47 -23.45 11.79 -15.68
CA THR A 47 -23.04 10.41 -15.41
C THR A 47 -23.99 9.74 -14.42
N LEU A 48 -24.32 8.47 -14.65
CA LEU A 48 -25.09 7.64 -13.72
C LEU A 48 -24.22 6.53 -13.13
N ASP A 49 -24.47 6.21 -11.86
CA ASP A 49 -23.86 5.06 -11.18
C ASP A 49 -24.51 3.75 -11.68
N THR A 50 -23.71 2.68 -11.71
CA THR A 50 -24.20 1.31 -11.95
C THR A 50 -24.00 0.45 -10.69
N ASP A 51 -24.55 -0.77 -10.70
CA ASP A 51 -24.29 -1.75 -9.63
C ASP A 51 -22.80 -2.17 -9.58
N ASP A 52 -22.10 -2.04 -10.70
CA ASP A 52 -20.65 -2.20 -10.75
C ASP A 52 -19.95 -0.88 -10.41
N LYS A 53 -19.29 -0.81 -9.26
CA LYS A 53 -18.58 0.40 -8.81
C LYS A 53 -17.43 0.85 -9.74
N PHE A 54 -17.05 0.04 -10.71
CA PHE A 54 -16.05 0.38 -11.72
C PHE A 54 -16.65 0.85 -13.05
N THR A 55 -17.98 0.80 -13.21
CA THR A 55 -18.64 1.21 -14.45
C THR A 55 -19.58 2.37 -14.19
N LYS A 56 -19.48 3.41 -15.00
CA LYS A 56 -20.46 4.50 -15.08
C LYS A 56 -21.16 4.50 -16.42
N ILE A 57 -22.38 5.03 -16.45
CA ILE A 57 -23.05 5.37 -17.71
C ILE A 57 -22.81 6.86 -17.95
N ILE A 58 -22.24 7.21 -19.10
CA ILE A 58 -22.10 8.59 -19.56
C ILE A 58 -23.29 8.92 -20.45
N LEU A 59 -23.95 10.05 -20.20
CA LEU A 59 -25.01 10.59 -21.04
C LEU A 59 -24.46 11.73 -21.90
N TYR A 60 -24.70 11.68 -23.21
CA TYR A 60 -24.27 12.69 -24.18
C TYR A 60 -25.43 13.61 -24.58
N ASP A 61 -25.09 14.72 -25.24
CA ASP A 61 -26.04 15.75 -25.69
C ASP A 61 -26.87 15.40 -26.91
N ASP A 62 -26.47 14.36 -27.64
CA ASP A 62 -27.22 13.75 -28.73
C ASP A 62 -28.23 12.68 -28.26
N TYR A 63 -28.48 12.58 -26.95
CA TYR A 63 -29.33 11.56 -26.32
C TYR A 63 -28.80 10.12 -26.41
N THR A 64 -27.53 9.93 -26.77
CA THR A 64 -26.86 8.63 -26.67
C THR A 64 -26.21 8.45 -25.30
N TRP A 65 -25.78 7.22 -25.03
CA TRP A 65 -25.09 6.87 -23.80
C TRP A 65 -24.02 5.82 -24.05
N ALA A 66 -23.00 5.78 -23.19
CA ALA A 66 -21.96 4.77 -23.22
C ALA A 66 -21.61 4.27 -21.82
N TYR A 67 -21.19 3.02 -21.71
CA TYR A 67 -20.51 2.54 -20.52
C TYR A 67 -19.08 3.08 -20.51
N PHE A 68 -18.69 3.64 -19.38
CA PHE A 68 -17.34 4.11 -19.12
C PHE A 68 -16.74 3.30 -17.98
N ASP A 69 -15.71 2.54 -18.31
CA ASP A 69 -14.91 1.81 -17.33
C ASP A 69 -13.98 2.80 -16.62
N LEU A 70 -14.15 2.94 -15.31
CA LEU A 70 -13.30 3.74 -14.42
C LEU A 70 -11.93 3.08 -14.17
N GLY A 71 -11.68 1.93 -14.78
CA GLY A 71 -10.46 1.15 -14.66
C GLY A 71 -10.55 0.21 -13.47
N ARG A 72 -10.88 -1.06 -13.73
CA ARG A 72 -10.71 -2.11 -12.72
C ARG A 72 -9.21 -2.31 -12.44
N PRO A 73 -8.80 -2.44 -11.17
CA PRO A 73 -7.43 -2.82 -10.84
C PRO A 73 -7.05 -4.10 -11.58
N VAL A 74 -5.99 -4.04 -12.38
CA VAL A 74 -5.48 -5.22 -13.08
C VAL A 74 -4.77 -6.09 -12.06
N ILE A 75 -5.44 -7.14 -11.61
CA ILE A 75 -4.90 -8.12 -10.67
C ILE A 75 -4.31 -9.26 -11.52
N ASP A 76 -2.98 -9.27 -11.69
CA ASP A 76 -2.29 -10.34 -12.41
C ASP A 76 -2.36 -11.65 -11.60
N THR A 77 -3.15 -12.59 -12.12
CA THR A 77 -3.75 -13.66 -11.32
C THR A 77 -2.78 -14.74 -10.82
N ALA A 78 -1.57 -14.87 -11.37
CA ALA A 78 -0.65 -15.92 -10.92
C ALA A 78 0.22 -15.46 -9.73
N GLU A 79 0.91 -14.33 -9.86
CA GLU A 79 1.82 -13.84 -8.82
C GLU A 79 1.08 -13.15 -7.67
N PHE A 80 -0.05 -12.52 -7.94
CA PHE A 80 -0.81 -11.81 -6.91
C PHE A 80 -1.46 -12.76 -5.90
N PHE A 81 -1.98 -13.88 -6.40
CA PHE A 81 -2.63 -14.91 -5.58
C PHE A 81 -1.65 -15.94 -5.05
N ASP A 82 -0.39 -15.91 -5.49
CA ASP A 82 0.66 -16.67 -4.83
C ASP A 82 0.74 -16.25 -3.35
N SER A 83 0.84 -17.24 -2.47
CA SER A 83 0.81 -17.04 -1.01
C SER A 83 -0.43 -16.25 -0.52
N TRP A 84 -1.58 -16.34 -1.21
CA TRP A 84 -2.83 -15.72 -0.74
C TRP A 84 -3.39 -16.46 0.47
N GLU A 85 -3.34 -15.81 1.64
CA GLU A 85 -4.00 -16.26 2.87
C GLU A 85 -5.00 -15.18 3.32
N GLY A 86 -6.30 -15.50 3.30
CA GLY A 86 -7.38 -14.55 3.63
C GLY A 86 -7.73 -14.48 5.12
N THR A 87 -7.08 -15.26 5.98
CA THR A 87 -7.42 -15.40 7.41
C THR A 87 -6.30 -14.96 8.34
N GLY A 88 -5.05 -15.13 7.93
CA GLY A 88 -3.87 -14.72 8.69
C GLY A 88 -3.53 -13.24 8.51
N VAL A 89 -3.04 -12.59 9.57
CA VAL A 89 -2.50 -11.21 9.46
C VAL A 89 -1.27 -11.17 8.57
N HIS A 90 -0.45 -12.22 8.57
CA HIS A 90 0.77 -12.31 7.76
C HIS A 90 0.62 -13.47 6.78
N SER A 91 0.50 -13.14 5.49
CA SER A 91 0.31 -14.06 4.37
C SER A 91 1.62 -14.64 3.83
N PHE A 92 2.73 -13.89 3.92
CA PHE A 92 4.06 -14.29 3.45
C PHE A 92 4.96 -14.82 4.57
N ARG A 93 4.51 -15.82 5.35
CA ARG A 93 5.30 -16.30 6.51
C ARG A 93 6.58 -17.03 6.14
N ASP A 94 6.59 -17.66 4.96
CA ASP A 94 7.68 -18.50 4.48
C ASP A 94 8.70 -17.74 3.62
N VAL A 95 8.36 -16.52 3.18
CA VAL A 95 9.27 -15.64 2.45
C VAL A 95 10.30 -15.08 3.44
N LYS A 96 11.56 -15.47 3.29
CA LYS A 96 12.64 -14.89 4.10
C LYS A 96 13.19 -13.66 3.41
N LEU A 97 13.72 -12.74 4.22
CA LEU A 97 14.40 -11.57 3.71
C LEU A 97 15.58 -11.93 2.79
N SER A 98 16.24 -13.07 3.03
CA SER A 98 17.33 -13.58 2.16
C SER A 98 16.87 -13.88 0.73
N ASP A 99 15.59 -14.22 0.55
CA ASP A 99 15.03 -14.73 -0.69
C ASP A 99 14.53 -13.57 -1.57
N LEU A 100 14.46 -12.35 -1.02
CA LEU A 100 14.16 -11.14 -1.76
C LEU A 100 15.42 -10.61 -2.49
N PRO A 101 15.24 -10.05 -3.70
CA PRO A 101 16.32 -9.38 -4.42
C PRO A 101 16.85 -8.16 -3.65
N GLU A 102 18.02 -7.67 -4.02
CA GLU A 102 18.64 -6.52 -3.37
C GLU A 102 17.86 -5.21 -3.60
N GLU A 103 17.26 -5.05 -4.78
CA GLU A 103 16.41 -3.92 -5.13
C GLU A 103 15.21 -4.41 -5.97
N VAL A 104 14.06 -3.76 -5.81
CA VAL A 104 12.84 -3.97 -6.59
C VAL A 104 12.23 -2.63 -6.94
N ASP A 105 11.93 -2.39 -8.20
CA ASP A 105 11.15 -1.24 -8.61
C ASP A 105 9.65 -1.51 -8.42
N LEU A 106 9.02 -0.69 -7.56
CA LEU A 106 7.59 -0.73 -7.30
C LEU A 106 6.93 0.43 -8.05
N LEU A 107 6.20 0.10 -9.12
CA LEU A 107 5.29 1.05 -9.75
C LEU A 107 4.10 1.26 -8.81
N LEU A 108 4.00 2.44 -8.20
CA LEU A 108 2.98 2.76 -7.19
C LEU A 108 1.68 3.24 -7.83
N VAL A 109 1.79 4.02 -8.91
CA VAL A 109 0.67 4.56 -9.69
C VAL A 109 1.05 4.63 -11.17
N ASP A 110 0.06 4.52 -12.04
CA ASP A 110 0.19 4.69 -13.48
C ASP A 110 -0.99 5.54 -14.01
N SER A 111 -1.24 5.53 -15.33
CA SER A 111 -2.34 6.31 -15.93
C SER A 111 -3.74 5.82 -15.55
N LEU A 112 -3.89 4.61 -15.00
CA LEU A 112 -5.16 3.94 -14.69
C LEU A 112 -5.35 3.67 -13.19
N ASN A 113 -4.24 3.55 -12.45
CA ASN A 113 -4.20 3.24 -11.03
C ASN A 113 -3.81 4.49 -10.23
N GLY A 114 -4.69 4.89 -9.31
CA GLY A 114 -4.54 6.14 -8.56
C GLY A 114 -3.88 5.98 -7.19
N PHE A 115 -3.61 7.12 -6.56
CA PHE A 115 -3.25 7.22 -5.15
C PHE A 115 -4.17 8.18 -4.43
N CYS A 116 -4.51 7.85 -3.19
CA CYS A 116 -5.12 8.75 -2.24
C CYS A 116 -4.39 8.61 -0.91
N VAL A 117 -4.08 9.72 -0.23
CA VAL A 117 -3.56 9.61 1.13
C VAL A 117 -4.61 8.96 2.03
N PRO A 118 -4.28 7.89 2.79
CA PRO A 118 -5.28 7.14 3.55
C PRO A 118 -5.93 7.97 4.66
N TYR A 119 -5.17 8.93 5.20
CA TYR A 119 -5.63 10.00 6.07
C TYR A 119 -4.56 11.11 6.07
N GLN A 120 -4.90 12.34 5.69
CA GLN A 120 -3.93 13.44 5.62
C GLN A 120 -3.66 14.01 7.00
N GLN A 121 -2.44 13.83 7.51
CA GLN A 121 -2.02 14.26 8.84
C GLN A 121 -0.50 14.22 8.95
N LYS A 122 0.08 15.08 9.79
CA LYS A 122 1.49 14.97 10.16
C LYS A 122 1.76 13.68 10.91
N VAL A 123 2.84 12.97 10.53
CA VAL A 123 3.25 11.75 11.21
C VAL A 123 3.59 12.04 12.67
N GLY A 124 2.77 11.50 13.58
CA GLY A 124 3.00 11.65 15.02
C GLY A 124 4.12 10.75 15.51
N SER A 125 4.16 9.51 15.01
CA SER A 125 5.25 8.59 15.31
C SER A 125 5.52 7.62 14.16
N GLY A 126 6.75 7.68 13.64
CA GLY A 126 7.17 6.96 12.44
C GLY A 126 7.72 5.54 12.68
N PHE A 127 8.22 4.97 11.59
CA PHE A 127 8.82 3.64 11.53
C PHE A 127 10.16 3.61 12.27
N LYS A 128 10.25 2.88 13.37
CA LYS A 128 11.47 2.77 14.20
C LYS A 128 11.34 1.75 15.31
N PHE A 129 12.47 1.40 15.91
CA PHE A 129 12.47 0.67 17.18
C PHE A 129 12.09 1.61 18.34
N ARG A 130 11.08 1.24 19.12
CA ARG A 130 10.57 1.99 20.28
C ARG A 130 10.80 1.20 21.56
N ARG A 131 11.81 1.58 22.36
CA ARG A 131 12.21 1.03 23.69
C ARG A 131 12.35 -0.49 23.76
N THR A 132 11.28 -1.24 23.53
CA THR A 132 11.19 -2.69 23.59
C THR A 132 10.50 -3.33 22.38
N ARG A 133 9.98 -2.55 21.43
CA ARG A 133 9.21 -3.07 20.29
C ARG A 133 9.51 -2.33 18.99
N GLU A 134 9.41 -3.04 17.89
CA GLU A 134 9.42 -2.45 16.55
C GLU A 134 8.09 -1.76 16.27
N HIS A 135 8.16 -0.57 15.68
CA HIS A 135 7.01 0.11 15.11
C HIS A 135 7.08 0.04 13.59
N LYS A 136 6.29 -0.85 13.00
CA LYS A 136 6.40 -1.29 11.60
C LYS A 136 5.65 -0.41 10.60
N GLY A 137 5.27 0.79 11.01
CA GLY A 137 4.52 1.73 10.19
C GLY A 137 4.59 3.15 10.72
N VAL A 138 3.54 3.93 10.47
CA VAL A 138 3.34 5.29 10.98
C VAL A 138 2.04 5.40 11.77
N ASP A 139 2.04 6.24 12.80
CA ASP A 139 0.85 6.61 13.57
C ASP A 139 0.41 8.03 13.18
N LEU A 140 -0.84 8.14 12.69
CA LEU A 140 -1.47 9.40 12.29
C LEU A 140 -2.63 9.72 13.25
N SER A 141 -2.49 10.80 14.02
CA SER A 141 -3.52 11.21 14.98
C SER A 141 -4.82 11.59 14.27
N LEU A 142 -5.95 11.07 14.75
CA LEU A 142 -7.27 11.32 14.17
C LEU A 142 -8.34 11.40 15.27
N LYS A 143 -9.57 11.71 14.89
CA LYS A 143 -10.74 11.53 15.75
C LYS A 143 -11.43 10.22 15.42
N THR A 144 -11.88 9.51 16.45
CA THR A 144 -12.68 8.29 16.24
C THR A 144 -13.88 8.60 15.35
N GLY A 145 -14.06 7.83 14.28
CA GLY A 145 -15.10 8.05 13.28
C GLY A 145 -14.62 8.75 12.00
N ASP A 146 -13.42 9.33 11.98
CA ASP A 146 -12.86 9.93 10.76
C ASP A 146 -12.73 8.88 9.65
N THR A 147 -12.97 9.27 8.39
CA THR A 147 -12.91 8.34 7.26
C THR A 147 -11.49 7.93 6.94
N ILE A 148 -11.26 6.62 6.79
CA ILE A 148 -10.00 6.04 6.30
C ILE A 148 -10.22 5.52 4.89
N ARG A 149 -9.29 5.86 4.00
CA ARG A 149 -9.36 5.52 2.56
C ARG A 149 -8.30 4.52 2.14
N ALA A 150 -8.59 3.73 1.13
CA ALA A 150 -7.61 2.89 0.46
C ALA A 150 -6.52 3.78 -0.17
N ALA A 151 -5.26 3.49 0.11
CA ALA A 151 -4.15 4.29 -0.38
C ALA A 151 -3.90 4.11 -1.87
N PHE A 152 -4.03 2.87 -2.34
CA PHE A 152 -3.87 2.45 -3.73
C PHE A 152 -4.98 1.47 -4.10
N ASP A 153 -5.17 1.30 -5.40
CA ASP A 153 -6.00 0.26 -5.98
C ASP A 153 -5.56 -1.14 -5.54
N GLY A 154 -6.50 -2.04 -5.27
CA GLY A 154 -6.15 -3.41 -4.91
C GLY A 154 -7.32 -4.25 -4.45
N MET A 155 -7.04 -5.38 -3.82
CA MET A 155 -8.05 -6.25 -3.24
C MET A 155 -7.83 -6.39 -1.74
N VAL A 156 -8.93 -6.32 -0.98
CA VAL A 156 -8.96 -6.50 0.46
C VAL A 156 -8.59 -7.95 0.76
N ARG A 157 -7.34 -8.17 1.19
CA ARG A 157 -6.89 -9.50 1.60
C ARG A 157 -7.48 -9.92 2.94
N LEU A 158 -7.63 -8.96 3.85
CA LEU A 158 -8.08 -9.21 5.20
C LEU A 158 -8.94 -8.04 5.69
N SER A 159 -10.17 -8.31 6.11
CA SER A 159 -11.00 -7.39 6.89
C SER A 159 -11.44 -8.08 8.18
N GLU A 160 -10.68 -7.90 9.25
CA GLU A 160 -10.85 -8.69 10.48
C GLU A 160 -10.95 -7.88 11.77
N GLY A 161 -11.65 -8.48 12.73
CA GLY A 161 -11.90 -7.90 14.04
C GLY A 161 -10.81 -8.20 15.06
N THR A 162 -10.87 -7.48 16.18
CA THR A 162 -9.92 -7.52 17.30
C THR A 162 -9.57 -8.92 17.81
N ARG A 163 -10.49 -9.90 17.68
CA ARG A 163 -10.29 -11.28 18.13
C ARG A 163 -9.24 -12.04 17.30
N ARG A 164 -9.01 -11.66 16.04
CA ARG A 164 -8.15 -12.40 15.10
C ARG A 164 -6.86 -11.67 14.72
N THR A 165 -6.71 -10.42 15.14
CA THR A 165 -5.66 -9.50 14.66
C THR A 165 -4.72 -9.02 15.75
N GLY A 166 -4.97 -9.43 17.01
CA GLY A 166 -4.11 -9.13 18.15
C GLY A 166 -3.91 -7.63 18.37
N GLY A 167 -2.66 -7.19 18.35
CA GLY A 167 -2.28 -5.79 18.63
C GLY A 167 -2.88 -4.77 17.65
N TYR A 168 -3.23 -5.17 16.42
CA TYR A 168 -3.78 -4.27 15.40
C TYR A 168 -5.21 -3.80 15.67
N GLY A 169 -5.97 -4.53 16.49
CA GLY A 169 -7.39 -4.23 16.64
C GLY A 169 -8.16 -4.49 15.34
N ASN A 170 -9.20 -3.72 15.03
CA ASN A 170 -9.85 -3.86 13.72
C ASN A 170 -8.85 -3.48 12.62
N LEU A 171 -8.67 -4.40 11.67
CA LEU A 171 -7.64 -4.32 10.65
C LEU A 171 -8.26 -4.53 9.27
N VAL A 172 -7.89 -3.65 8.35
CA VAL A 172 -8.04 -3.89 6.91
C VAL A 172 -6.64 -4.03 6.32
N VAL A 173 -6.43 -5.04 5.46
CA VAL A 173 -5.20 -5.21 4.67
C VAL A 173 -5.60 -5.26 3.21
N ILE A 174 -5.00 -4.39 2.40
CA ILE A 174 -5.21 -4.36 0.95
C ILE A 174 -3.91 -4.84 0.30
N ARG A 175 -4.03 -5.81 -0.61
CA ARG A 175 -2.93 -6.25 -1.47
C ARG A 175 -3.05 -5.56 -2.83
N HIS A 176 -1.94 -5.07 -3.32
CA HIS A 176 -1.82 -4.33 -4.57
C HIS A 176 -1.12 -5.20 -5.64
N PRO A 177 -1.35 -4.93 -6.95
CA PRO A 177 -0.85 -5.77 -8.04
C PRO A 177 0.66 -6.03 -8.03
N ASN A 178 1.46 -5.09 -7.53
CA ASN A 178 2.92 -5.12 -7.50
C ASN A 178 3.52 -5.83 -6.25
N GLY A 179 2.72 -6.58 -5.49
CA GLY A 179 3.17 -7.27 -4.27
C GLY A 179 3.30 -6.39 -3.02
N LEU A 180 2.94 -5.10 -3.12
CA LEU A 180 2.76 -4.23 -1.97
C LEU A 180 1.48 -4.63 -1.20
N GLU A 181 1.54 -4.59 0.12
CA GLU A 181 0.37 -4.61 1.00
C GLU A 181 0.35 -3.34 1.86
N THR A 182 -0.84 -2.76 2.03
CA THR A 182 -1.08 -1.66 2.97
C THR A 182 -1.98 -2.12 4.10
N TYR A 183 -1.62 -1.77 5.33
CA TYR A 183 -2.33 -2.15 6.55
C TYR A 183 -2.97 -0.92 7.19
N TYR A 184 -4.24 -1.04 7.58
CA TYR A 184 -5.04 0.01 8.19
C TYR A 184 -5.58 -0.50 9.53
N ALA A 185 -4.94 -0.11 10.61
CA ALA A 185 -5.18 -0.67 11.93
C ALA A 185 -5.82 0.32 12.91
N HIS A 186 -6.21 -0.21 14.06
CA HIS A 186 -6.90 0.49 15.16
C HIS A 186 -8.27 1.07 14.78
N LEU A 187 -8.86 0.60 13.68
CA LEU A 187 -10.13 1.12 13.16
C LEU A 187 -11.26 0.96 14.18
N SER A 188 -12.22 1.89 14.19
CA SER A 188 -13.46 1.74 14.96
C SER A 188 -14.47 0.87 14.22
N LYS A 189 -14.50 0.98 12.89
CA LYS A 189 -15.39 0.21 12.00
C LYS A 189 -14.65 -0.15 10.70
N ARG A 190 -14.87 -1.37 10.20
CA ARG A 190 -14.50 -1.80 8.84
C ARG A 190 -15.74 -1.71 7.96
N ILE A 191 -15.60 -1.20 6.75
CA ILE A 191 -16.72 -0.97 5.81
C ILE A 191 -16.61 -1.85 4.57
N VAL A 192 -15.48 -2.53 4.39
CA VAL A 192 -15.21 -3.49 3.31
C VAL A 192 -15.01 -4.90 3.85
N ASP A 193 -15.24 -5.90 3.00
CA ASP A 193 -15.07 -7.31 3.31
C ASP A 193 -13.85 -7.93 2.61
N SER A 194 -13.34 -9.05 3.14
CA SER A 194 -12.25 -9.79 2.48
C SER A 194 -12.68 -10.28 1.10
N GLY A 195 -11.80 -10.11 0.10
CA GLY A 195 -12.06 -10.43 -1.31
C GLY A 195 -12.61 -9.26 -2.13
N GLU A 196 -12.98 -8.15 -1.49
CA GLU A 196 -13.49 -6.98 -2.20
C GLU A 196 -12.36 -6.22 -2.92
N ILE A 197 -12.56 -5.91 -4.21
CA ILE A 197 -11.66 -5.03 -4.97
C ILE A 197 -11.99 -3.58 -4.62
N VAL A 198 -11.01 -2.74 -4.34
CA VAL A 198 -11.19 -1.33 -3.96
C VAL A 198 -10.32 -0.42 -4.82
N LYS A 199 -10.81 0.80 -5.10
CA LYS A 199 -10.00 1.87 -5.72
C LYS A 199 -9.34 2.74 -4.66
N ALA A 200 -8.23 3.37 -5.02
CA ALA A 200 -7.61 4.43 -4.25
C ALA A 200 -8.65 5.52 -3.95
N GLY A 201 -8.70 5.94 -2.68
CA GLY A 201 -9.66 6.93 -2.19
C GLY A 201 -11.00 6.34 -1.75
N GLU A 202 -11.31 5.08 -2.02
CA GLU A 202 -12.51 4.42 -1.52
C GLU A 202 -12.49 4.33 0.01
N VAL A 203 -13.63 4.56 0.66
CA VAL A 203 -13.73 4.51 2.13
C VAL A 203 -13.79 3.06 2.59
N ILE A 204 -12.76 2.63 3.31
CA ILE A 204 -12.60 1.23 3.74
C ILE A 204 -12.92 1.03 5.24
N GLY A 205 -12.98 2.12 6.00
CA GLY A 205 -13.22 2.06 7.42
C GLY A 205 -13.23 3.42 8.08
N LEU A 206 -13.41 3.41 9.39
CA LEU A 206 -13.41 4.60 10.24
C LEU A 206 -12.27 4.51 11.25
N GLY A 207 -11.59 5.63 11.48
CA GLY A 207 -10.54 5.79 12.47
C GLY A 207 -11.03 5.46 13.88
N GLY A 208 -10.15 4.95 14.73
CA GLY A 208 -10.53 4.50 16.06
C GLY A 208 -9.37 4.32 17.01
N ASN A 209 -9.61 3.49 18.03
CA ASN A 209 -8.67 3.21 19.12
C ASN A 209 -8.75 1.73 19.56
N THR A 210 -8.96 0.81 18.61
CA THR A 210 -9.12 -0.62 18.93
C THR A 210 -7.79 -1.36 18.99
N GLY A 211 -7.74 -2.50 19.69
CA GLY A 211 -6.50 -3.27 19.85
C GLY A 211 -5.52 -2.59 20.81
N ARG A 212 -4.22 -2.68 20.54
CA ARG A 212 -3.17 -2.11 21.39
C ARG A 212 -2.83 -0.69 20.96
N SER A 213 -3.62 0.26 21.44
CA SER A 213 -3.49 1.68 21.15
C SER A 213 -3.62 2.53 22.43
N ASN A 214 -2.88 3.65 22.50
CA ASN A 214 -2.89 4.57 23.65
C ASN A 214 -3.82 5.79 23.44
N GLY A 215 -4.43 5.91 22.26
CA GLY A 215 -5.31 7.02 21.90
C GLY A 215 -5.71 6.93 20.42
N PRO A 216 -6.77 7.64 19.97
CA PRO A 216 -7.25 7.52 18.60
C PRO A 216 -6.20 7.90 17.55
N HIS A 217 -5.85 6.95 16.68
CA HIS A 217 -4.93 7.15 15.56
C HIS A 217 -5.17 6.10 14.46
N LEU A 218 -4.75 6.40 13.23
CA LEU A 218 -4.53 5.37 12.21
C LEU A 218 -3.10 4.85 12.38
N HIS A 219 -2.95 3.54 12.57
CA HIS A 219 -1.66 2.88 12.38
C HIS A 219 -1.62 2.32 10.95
N PHE A 220 -0.75 2.89 10.12
CA PHE A 220 -0.61 2.56 8.71
C PHE A 220 0.75 1.90 8.45
N GLU A 221 0.75 0.74 7.79
CA GLU A 221 1.99 0.07 7.38
C GLU A 221 2.03 -0.15 5.87
N THR A 222 3.25 -0.16 5.32
CA THR A 222 3.57 -0.60 3.97
C THR A 222 4.45 -1.83 4.06
N ARG A 223 4.10 -2.89 3.33
CA ARG A 223 4.86 -4.15 3.31
C ARG A 223 5.04 -4.65 1.90
N TYR A 224 6.22 -5.15 1.59
CA TYR A 224 6.47 -5.88 0.34
C TYR A 224 6.72 -7.35 0.67
N LYS A 225 5.92 -8.24 0.10
CA LYS A 225 5.98 -9.70 0.37
C LYS A 225 6.13 -10.02 1.86
N GLY A 226 5.33 -9.34 2.70
CA GLY A 226 5.30 -9.52 4.16
C GLY A 226 6.34 -8.74 4.97
N HIS A 227 7.36 -8.17 4.32
CA HIS A 227 8.40 -7.39 4.99
C HIS A 227 8.02 -5.91 5.07
N PRO A 228 7.93 -5.32 6.27
CA PRO A 228 7.55 -3.93 6.43
C PRO A 228 8.71 -2.99 6.11
N PHE A 229 8.40 -1.84 5.51
CA PHE A 229 9.33 -0.72 5.31
C PHE A 229 8.61 0.58 5.67
N ASP A 230 9.37 1.67 5.88
CA ASP A 230 8.80 2.95 6.30
C ASP A 230 7.85 3.56 5.26
N PRO A 231 6.54 3.73 5.57
CA PRO A 231 5.58 4.35 4.66
C PRO A 231 5.96 5.76 4.19
N GLN A 232 6.71 6.51 4.99
CA GLN A 232 7.12 7.88 4.64
C GLN A 232 8.10 7.95 3.47
N ARG A 233 8.71 6.82 3.07
CA ARG A 233 9.55 6.73 1.87
C ARG A 233 8.75 6.94 0.59
N ILE A 234 7.48 6.54 0.58
CA ILE A 234 6.61 6.64 -0.60
C ILE A 234 5.51 7.69 -0.45
N ILE A 235 5.10 8.03 0.78
CA ILE A 235 3.99 8.96 1.04
C ILE A 235 4.45 10.16 1.88
N ASP A 236 4.13 11.37 1.43
CA ASP A 236 4.15 12.57 2.25
C ASP A 236 2.76 12.77 2.89
N PHE A 237 2.57 12.26 4.11
CA PHE A 237 1.26 12.27 4.78
C PHE A 237 0.77 13.68 5.16
N GLU A 238 1.68 14.63 5.36
CA GLU A 238 1.32 16.01 5.70
C GLU A 238 0.81 16.75 4.46
N LYS A 239 1.50 16.58 3.32
CA LYS A 239 1.08 17.17 2.04
C LYS A 239 -0.03 16.37 1.34
N GLY A 240 -0.22 15.10 1.73
CA GLY A 240 -1.22 14.21 1.14
C GLY A 240 -0.88 13.71 -0.26
N VAL A 241 0.41 13.63 -0.60
CA VAL A 241 0.89 13.28 -1.95
C VAL A 241 1.88 12.11 -1.92
N LEU A 242 2.00 11.40 -3.03
CA LEU A 242 3.13 10.49 -3.24
C LEU A 242 4.42 11.27 -3.44
N ARG A 243 5.53 10.65 -3.06
CA ARG A 243 6.87 11.20 -3.35
C ARG A 243 7.29 10.96 -4.80
N ASP A 244 6.93 9.81 -5.34
CA ASP A 244 7.22 9.41 -6.71
C ASP A 244 6.17 8.39 -7.17
N SER A 245 5.98 8.23 -8.49
CA SER A 245 5.15 7.16 -9.06
C SER A 245 5.90 5.84 -9.15
N LEU A 246 7.23 5.86 -9.25
CA LEU A 246 8.10 4.69 -9.25
C LEU A 246 9.01 4.74 -8.03
N PHE A 247 9.04 3.67 -7.23
CA PHE A 247 9.88 3.60 -6.04
C PHE A 247 10.79 2.37 -6.06
N THR A 248 12.11 2.59 -6.08
CA THR A 248 13.10 1.53 -5.91
C THR A 248 13.21 1.13 -4.44
N LEU A 249 12.60 0.00 -4.09
CA LEU A 249 12.65 -0.60 -2.78
C LEU A 249 13.94 -1.41 -2.62
N LYS A 250 14.84 -0.92 -1.76
CA LYS A 250 16.09 -1.59 -1.43
C LYS A 250 15.95 -2.50 -0.22
N LYS A 251 16.69 -3.60 -0.20
CA LYS A 251 16.62 -4.62 0.85
C LYS A 251 16.93 -4.10 2.26
N HIS A 252 17.83 -3.12 2.40
CA HIS A 252 18.12 -2.52 3.71
C HIS A 252 16.95 -1.68 4.26
N TYR A 253 15.99 -1.26 3.43
CA TYR A 253 14.81 -0.52 3.89
C TYR A 253 13.83 -1.36 4.72
N PHE A 254 13.96 -2.69 4.70
CA PHE A 254 13.19 -3.58 5.58
C PHE A 254 13.70 -3.59 7.03
N SER A 255 14.87 -3.01 7.29
CA SER A 255 15.40 -2.88 8.65
C SER A 255 14.61 -1.85 9.42
N ILE A 256 14.17 -2.17 10.65
CA ILE A 256 13.50 -1.23 11.55
C ILE A 256 14.34 0.02 11.92
N TYR A 257 15.65 -0.01 11.61
CA TYR A 257 16.58 1.09 11.82
C TYR A 257 16.78 1.96 10.56
N SER A 258 16.23 1.52 9.43
CA SER A 258 16.22 2.24 8.16
C SER A 258 14.87 2.98 8.02
N HIS A 259 14.87 4.27 8.27
CA HIS A 259 13.66 5.08 8.25
C HIS A 259 13.84 6.31 7.36
N TYR A 260 12.71 6.88 6.96
CA TYR A 260 12.67 8.11 6.18
C TYR A 260 13.42 9.25 6.90
N GLY A 261 14.05 10.12 6.10
CA GLY A 261 14.92 11.21 6.57
C GLY A 261 16.40 10.86 6.65
N GLN A 262 16.78 9.59 6.52
CA GLN A 262 18.17 9.15 6.36
C GLN A 262 18.58 9.20 4.89
N THR A 263 19.86 9.44 4.61
CA THR A 263 20.44 9.14 3.29
C THR A 263 20.46 7.63 3.04
N ASP A 264 20.75 7.21 1.81
CA ASP A 264 20.84 5.78 1.49
C ASP A 264 22.02 5.12 2.22
N GLU A 265 23.16 5.82 2.33
CA GLU A 265 24.34 5.37 3.05
C GLU A 265 24.07 5.23 4.55
N GLU A 266 23.39 6.22 5.15
CA GLU A 266 22.97 6.16 6.56
C GLU A 266 21.99 5.01 6.80
N SER A 267 21.02 4.83 5.90
CA SER A 267 20.05 3.74 5.94
C SER A 267 20.75 2.37 5.86
N LEU A 268 21.70 2.22 4.94
CA LEU A 268 22.48 1.00 4.75
C LEU A 268 23.32 0.72 6.00
N ALA A 269 24.07 1.70 6.50
CA ALA A 269 24.86 1.57 7.71
C ALA A 269 24.00 1.21 8.94
N ALA A 270 22.80 1.80 9.07
CA ALA A 270 21.88 1.50 10.15
C ALA A 270 21.33 0.06 10.09
N SER A 271 21.19 -0.51 8.88
CA SER A 271 20.72 -1.87 8.66
C SER A 271 21.75 -2.96 8.98
N GLN A 272 23.04 -2.60 9.02
CA GLN A 272 24.12 -3.55 9.24
C GLN A 272 24.13 -4.10 10.66
N ARG A 273 24.63 -5.35 10.76
CA ARG A 273 24.78 -6.04 12.03
C ARG A 273 25.82 -5.35 12.91
N ILE A 274 25.48 -5.13 14.18
CA ILE A 274 26.43 -4.65 15.20
C ILE A 274 26.91 -5.84 16.03
N ILE A 275 28.23 -5.95 16.16
CA ILE A 275 28.87 -6.94 17.02
C ILE A 275 29.39 -6.25 18.28
N HIS A 276 29.02 -6.77 19.45
CA HIS A 276 29.51 -6.32 20.75
C HIS A 276 30.38 -7.40 21.39
N THR A 277 31.53 -7.00 21.93
CA THR A 277 32.39 -7.87 22.74
C THR A 277 32.03 -7.71 24.21
N ILE A 278 31.57 -8.79 24.84
CA ILE A 278 31.12 -8.83 26.24
C ILE A 278 32.22 -8.37 27.18
N LYS A 279 31.87 -7.44 28.07
CA LYS A 279 32.71 -6.92 29.16
C LYS A 279 32.11 -7.28 30.52
N SER A 280 32.90 -7.07 31.58
CA SER A 280 32.42 -7.23 32.95
C SER A 280 31.20 -6.34 33.20
N GLY A 281 30.13 -6.91 33.78
CA GLY A 281 28.88 -6.22 34.07
C GLY A 281 27.86 -6.16 32.92
N ASP A 282 28.18 -6.64 31.72
CA ASP A 282 27.19 -6.71 30.65
C ASP A 282 26.15 -7.80 30.93
N THR A 283 24.88 -7.46 30.66
CA THR A 283 23.76 -8.40 30.67
C THR A 283 23.01 -8.30 29.35
N LEU A 284 22.32 -9.36 28.93
CA LEU A 284 21.50 -9.32 27.72
C LEU A 284 20.46 -8.21 27.76
N GLY A 285 19.88 -7.94 28.94
CA GLY A 285 18.91 -6.86 29.15
C GLY A 285 19.54 -5.47 28.95
N ALA A 286 20.69 -5.22 29.57
CA ALA A 286 21.41 -3.95 29.42
C ALA A 286 21.88 -3.74 27.97
N LEU A 287 22.37 -4.78 27.30
CA LEU A 287 22.75 -4.73 25.89
C LEU A 287 21.54 -4.47 24.98
N ALA A 288 20.40 -5.10 25.24
CA ALA A 288 19.18 -4.87 24.47
C ALA A 288 18.73 -3.41 24.54
N ILE A 289 18.74 -2.81 25.73
CA ILE A 289 18.43 -1.39 25.91
C ILE A 289 19.47 -0.51 25.20
N ARG A 290 20.77 -0.78 25.41
CA ARG A 290 21.88 0.00 24.85
C ARG A 290 21.84 0.07 23.32
N TYR A 291 21.56 -1.06 22.66
CA TYR A 291 21.57 -1.17 21.21
C TYR A 291 20.20 -0.98 20.56
N GLY A 292 19.16 -0.68 21.34
CA GLY A 292 17.80 -0.49 20.83
C GLY A 292 17.25 -1.75 20.17
N THR A 293 17.31 -2.88 20.88
CA THR A 293 16.78 -4.18 20.43
C THR A 293 16.07 -4.89 21.58
N THR A 294 15.76 -6.19 21.43
CA THR A 294 15.22 -7.02 22.50
C THR A 294 16.16 -8.15 22.87
N VAL A 295 16.08 -8.63 24.12
CA VAL A 295 16.79 -9.85 24.55
C VAL A 295 16.47 -11.01 23.62
N ARG A 296 15.18 -11.17 23.25
CA ARG A 296 14.73 -12.19 22.30
C ARG A 296 15.46 -12.08 20.96
N ARG A 297 15.64 -10.87 20.42
CA ARG A 297 16.33 -10.64 19.15
C ARG A 297 17.82 -10.95 19.26
N ILE A 298 18.51 -10.51 20.32
CA ILE A 298 19.91 -10.88 20.58
C ILE A 298 20.06 -12.40 20.67
N CYS A 299 19.18 -13.06 21.42
CA CYS A 299 19.14 -14.51 21.55
C CYS A 299 18.98 -15.20 20.18
N GLN A 300 18.03 -14.76 19.36
CA GLN A 300 17.80 -15.29 18.01
C GLN A 300 19.01 -15.11 17.08
N LEU A 301 19.62 -13.92 17.08
CA LEU A 301 20.77 -13.61 16.22
C LEU A 301 22.01 -14.44 16.54
N ASN A 302 22.13 -14.92 17.79
CA ASN A 302 23.30 -15.68 18.25
C ASN A 302 23.00 -17.15 18.55
N GLY A 303 21.76 -17.62 18.37
CA GLY A 303 21.36 -18.99 18.72
C GLY A 303 21.55 -19.32 20.21
N ILE A 304 21.35 -18.35 21.12
CA ILE A 304 21.51 -18.52 22.57
C ILE A 304 20.19 -18.37 23.31
N SER A 305 20.05 -19.00 24.48
CA SER A 305 18.90 -18.79 25.37
C SER A 305 19.06 -17.52 26.21
N ALA A 306 17.95 -16.98 26.73
CA ALA A 306 17.95 -15.78 27.58
C ALA A 306 18.71 -15.97 28.90
N ASN A 307 18.88 -17.21 29.35
CA ASN A 307 19.58 -17.56 30.60
C ASN A 307 21.03 -17.98 30.34
N LYS A 308 21.54 -17.84 29.11
CA LYS A 308 22.92 -18.19 28.77
C LYS A 308 23.89 -17.31 29.55
N ILE A 309 24.80 -17.94 30.29
CA ILE A 309 25.92 -17.25 30.94
C ILE A 309 26.82 -16.65 29.85
N LEU A 310 27.00 -15.33 29.90
CA LEU A 310 27.88 -14.59 28.99
C LEU A 310 29.32 -14.64 29.48
N ARG A 311 30.26 -14.90 28.58
CA ARG A 311 31.70 -14.93 28.91
C ARG A 311 32.37 -13.63 28.49
N ILE A 312 33.21 -13.07 29.34
CA ILE A 312 34.01 -11.89 29.01
C ILE A 312 34.86 -12.20 27.76
N GLY A 313 34.89 -11.28 26.80
CA GLY A 313 35.55 -11.45 25.50
C GLY A 313 34.71 -12.16 24.43
N GLN A 314 33.55 -12.73 24.79
CA GLN A 314 32.62 -13.30 23.82
C GLN A 314 32.08 -12.22 22.89
N ARG A 315 32.00 -12.51 21.58
CA ARG A 315 31.37 -11.61 20.59
C ARG A 315 29.92 -12.02 20.38
N LEU A 316 29.00 -11.06 20.49
CA LEU A 316 27.58 -11.23 20.20
C LEU A 316 27.13 -10.26 19.12
N ILE A 317 26.30 -10.73 18.21
CA ILE A 317 25.51 -9.88 17.32
C ILE A 317 24.38 -9.27 18.14
N VAL A 318 24.46 -7.96 18.40
CA VAL A 318 23.50 -7.24 19.26
C VAL A 318 22.45 -6.46 18.46
N ARG A 319 22.67 -6.30 17.17
CA ARG A 319 21.73 -5.67 16.24
C ARG A 319 21.95 -6.28 14.87
#